data_AF-A0A4Q8B989-F1
#
_entry.id   AF-A0A4Q8B989-F1
#
_cell.length_a   1.000
_cell.length_b   1.000
_cell.length_c   1.000
_cell.angle_alpha   90.00
_cell.angle_beta   90.00
_cell.angle_gamma   90.00
#
_symmetry.space_group_name_H-M   'P 1'
#
loop_
_entity.id
_entity.type
_entity.pdbx_description
1 polymer ?
#
loop_
_entity_poly.entity_id
_entity_poly.type
_entity_poly.pdbx_seq_one_letter_code
_entity_poly.pdbx_strand_id
1 'polypeptide(L)'
;MAVSGRTRKIIWVESGGRCAICHRQVLTPATETDDPSIFGEEAHIVPASPGGPRAAGRLGMTQAQIDHHSNLILLCSPCHKRVDDQPNHFTIEELHRIKRAHREWIASLGEQERPPARQAEKVTAWPSIVLSDPADPNSAPAWGATIRNASELPVYQVHVEFVPIERWRGLLAVVIEVVPPGDWLVSGRKVYPKPDRAALRPDTWEMPERTYVTELRFTDTNGQTWHRDRRGVLAEVP
;
A
#
# COMPACT_ATOMS: atom_id res chain seq x y z
N MET A 1 31.38 16.68 -15.95
CA MET A 1 30.73 16.89 -14.64
C MET A 1 29.94 15.65 -14.30
N ALA A 2 29.72 15.35 -13.03
CA ALA A 2 28.89 14.22 -12.63
C ALA A 2 27.41 14.53 -12.88
N VAL A 3 26.60 13.49 -13.16
CA VAL A 3 25.14 13.58 -13.26
C VAL A 3 24.58 14.23 -12.00
N SER A 4 23.70 15.23 -12.16
CA SER A 4 23.15 15.95 -11.01
C SER A 4 22.33 15.04 -10.10
N GLY A 5 22.27 15.33 -8.79
CA GLY A 5 21.44 14.56 -7.86
C GLY A 5 19.94 14.55 -8.22
N ARG A 6 19.44 15.62 -8.85
CA ARG A 6 18.07 15.67 -9.38
C ARG A 6 17.89 14.70 -10.55
N THR A 7 18.80 14.73 -11.53
CA THR A 7 18.77 13.84 -12.69
C THR A 7 18.85 12.38 -12.26
N ARG A 8 19.76 12.06 -11.33
CA ARG A 8 19.88 10.72 -10.73
C ARG A 8 18.55 10.25 -10.16
N LYS A 9 17.92 11.03 -9.29
CA LYS A 9 16.60 10.67 -8.72
C LYS A 9 15.56 10.37 -9.81
N ILE A 10 15.49 11.20 -10.85
CA ILE A 10 14.55 11.01 -11.96
C ILE A 10 14.77 9.65 -12.63
N ILE A 11 16.01 9.35 -13.03
CA ILE A 11 16.34 8.10 -13.75
C ILE A 11 16.02 6.87 -12.91
N TRP A 12 16.41 6.90 -11.63
CA TRP A 12 16.21 5.79 -10.71
C TRP A 12 14.72 5.51 -10.46
N VAL A 13 13.92 6.57 -10.29
CA VAL A 13 12.46 6.45 -10.11
C VAL A 13 11.78 6.00 -11.41
N GLU A 14 12.09 6.61 -12.56
CA GLU A 14 11.52 6.21 -13.86
C GLU A 14 11.84 4.75 -14.21
N SER A 15 12.98 4.23 -13.75
CA SER A 15 13.42 2.86 -13.99
C SER A 15 12.92 1.86 -12.94
N GLY A 16 12.20 2.32 -11.90
CA GLY A 16 11.75 1.50 -10.77
C GLY A 16 12.90 0.82 -10.01
N GLY A 17 14.10 1.42 -10.00
CA GLY A 17 15.30 0.81 -9.42
C GLY A 17 15.71 -0.51 -10.09
N ARG A 18 15.38 -0.70 -11.37
CA ARG A 18 15.66 -1.93 -12.14
C ARG A 18 16.47 -1.64 -13.39
N CYS A 19 17.29 -2.62 -13.78
CA CYS A 19 18.07 -2.57 -15.01
C CYS A 19 17.15 -2.56 -16.22
N ALA A 20 17.36 -1.62 -17.14
CA ALA A 20 16.52 -1.46 -18.33
C ALA A 20 16.62 -2.62 -19.35
N ILE A 21 17.59 -3.53 -19.19
CA ILE A 21 17.76 -4.67 -20.09
C ILE A 21 17.31 -5.98 -19.44
N CYS A 22 17.75 -6.27 -18.22
CA CYS A 22 17.49 -7.55 -17.57
C CYS A 22 16.39 -7.49 -16.50
N HIS A 23 15.81 -6.31 -16.26
CA HIS A 23 14.71 -6.04 -15.32
C HIS A 23 14.99 -6.39 -13.84
N ARG A 24 16.21 -6.85 -13.53
CA ARG A 24 16.66 -7.13 -12.17
C ARG A 24 16.77 -5.82 -11.41
N GLN A 25 16.36 -5.85 -10.14
CA GLN A 25 16.61 -4.78 -9.20
C GLN A 25 18.12 -4.54 -9.08
N VAL A 26 18.55 -3.28 -9.13
CA VAL A 26 19.98 -2.92 -9.15
C VAL A 26 20.53 -2.57 -7.76
N LEU A 27 19.88 -3.11 -6.73
CA LEU A 27 20.32 -3.10 -5.34
C LEU A 27 20.03 -4.45 -4.70
N THR A 28 20.86 -4.84 -3.72
CA THR A 28 20.54 -5.92 -2.78
C THR A 28 20.04 -5.32 -1.47
N PRO A 29 19.19 -6.05 -0.72
CA PRO A 29 18.89 -5.68 0.66
C PRO A 29 20.16 -5.58 1.52
N ALA A 30 20.02 -4.88 2.65
CA ALA A 30 21.00 -4.92 3.73
C ALA A 30 21.17 -6.35 4.27
N THR A 31 22.34 -6.64 4.85
CA THR A 31 22.55 -7.81 5.69
C THR A 31 22.34 -7.42 7.16
N GLU A 32 22.57 -8.34 8.09
CA GLU A 32 22.58 -8.01 9.53
C GLU A 32 23.69 -7.01 9.91
N THR A 33 24.76 -6.97 9.11
CA THR A 33 25.98 -6.22 9.41
C THR A 33 26.32 -5.13 8.41
N ASP A 34 25.69 -5.14 7.23
CA ASP A 34 26.08 -4.30 6.09
C ASP A 34 24.87 -3.59 5.47
N ASP A 35 25.10 -2.37 5.01
CA ASP A 35 24.13 -1.58 4.27
C ASP A 35 23.73 -2.22 2.93
N PRO A 36 22.60 -1.80 2.33
CA PRO A 36 22.22 -2.21 0.98
C PRO A 36 23.33 -1.93 -0.04
N SER A 37 23.65 -2.93 -0.87
CA SER A 37 24.63 -2.74 -1.95
C SER A 37 23.95 -2.24 -3.22
N ILE A 38 24.42 -1.13 -3.77
CA ILE A 38 23.92 -0.55 -5.03
C ILE A 38 24.92 -0.87 -6.14
N PHE A 39 24.44 -1.52 -7.20
CA PHE A 39 25.23 -1.89 -8.38
C PHE A 39 24.57 -1.44 -9.69
N GLY A 40 23.68 -0.44 -9.58
CA GLY A 40 23.09 0.27 -10.70
C GLY A 40 23.96 1.42 -11.15
N GLU A 41 24.10 1.58 -12.46
CA GLU A 41 24.95 2.55 -13.11
C GLU A 41 24.12 3.41 -14.07
N GLU A 42 24.32 4.73 -14.01
CA GLU A 42 23.70 5.70 -14.92
C GLU A 42 24.52 5.79 -16.21
N ALA A 43 24.15 4.99 -17.20
CA ALA A 43 24.87 4.91 -18.47
C ALA A 43 24.40 6.01 -19.43
N HIS A 44 25.34 6.71 -20.06
CA HIS A 44 25.04 7.65 -21.13
C HIS A 44 24.75 6.91 -22.44
N ILE A 45 23.60 7.21 -23.07
CA ILE A 45 23.24 6.70 -24.40
C ILE A 45 24.19 7.29 -25.46
N VAL A 46 24.26 8.63 -25.50
CA VAL A 46 25.31 9.38 -26.18
C VAL A 46 26.40 9.74 -25.18
N PRO A 47 27.66 9.35 -25.40
CA PRO A 47 28.69 9.36 -24.36
C PRO A 47 29.08 10.77 -23.90
N ALA A 48 29.43 10.87 -22.62
CA ALA A 48 29.99 12.09 -22.05
C ALA A 48 31.43 12.38 -22.51
N SER A 49 32.19 11.35 -22.89
CA SER A 49 33.56 11.49 -23.40
C SER A 49 33.57 11.57 -24.94
N PRO A 50 34.38 12.45 -25.56
CA PRO A 50 34.59 12.47 -27.01
C PRO A 50 35.18 11.16 -27.57
N GLY A 51 35.84 10.35 -26.74
CA GLY A 51 36.35 9.03 -27.12
C GLY A 51 35.43 7.87 -26.69
N GLY A 52 34.24 8.17 -26.17
CA GLY A 52 33.32 7.14 -25.69
C GLY A 52 32.66 6.35 -26.82
N PRO A 53 32.06 5.19 -26.50
CA PRO A 53 31.29 4.42 -27.47
C PRO A 53 30.17 5.30 -28.05
N ARG A 54 29.99 5.31 -29.39
CA ARG A 54 29.01 6.15 -30.11
C ARG A 54 29.29 7.66 -30.09
N ALA A 55 30.54 8.09 -29.94
CA ALA A 55 30.94 9.51 -29.92
C ALA A 55 30.45 10.36 -31.10
N ALA A 56 30.18 9.77 -32.26
CA ALA A 56 29.63 10.48 -33.42
C ALA A 56 28.30 11.19 -33.10
N GLY A 57 27.46 10.60 -32.24
CA GLY A 57 26.18 11.21 -31.81
C GLY A 57 26.33 12.42 -30.90
N ARG A 58 27.54 12.70 -30.40
CA ARG A 58 27.81 13.85 -29.52
C ARG A 58 27.84 15.18 -30.27
N LEU A 59 28.04 15.17 -31.59
CA LEU A 59 28.23 16.38 -32.37
C LEU A 59 27.01 17.31 -32.25
N GLY A 60 27.24 18.54 -31.80
CA GLY A 60 26.18 19.54 -31.60
C GLY A 60 25.41 19.43 -30.28
N MET A 61 25.75 18.49 -29.39
CA MET A 61 25.17 18.42 -28.05
C MET A 61 25.93 19.28 -27.04
N THR A 62 25.18 20.04 -26.25
CA THR A 62 25.67 20.73 -25.05
C THR A 62 25.85 19.75 -23.89
N GLN A 63 26.69 20.10 -22.92
CA GLN A 63 26.87 19.26 -21.72
C GLN A 63 25.55 19.06 -20.95
N ALA A 64 24.68 20.08 -20.93
CA ALA A 64 23.36 19.97 -20.32
C ALA A 64 22.47 18.91 -20.99
N GLN A 65 22.57 18.75 -22.32
CA GLN A 65 21.84 17.71 -23.06
C GLN A 65 22.44 16.31 -22.82
N ILE A 66 23.77 16.23 -22.71
CA ILE A 66 24.48 14.97 -22.43
C ILE A 66 24.09 14.44 -21.04
N ASP A 67 24.03 15.31 -20.04
CA ASP A 67 23.69 14.94 -18.65
C ASP A 67 22.17 15.00 -18.37
N HIS A 68 21.35 15.20 -19.40
CA HIS A 68 19.90 15.21 -19.26
C HIS A 68 19.37 13.79 -19.03
N HIS A 69 18.34 13.64 -18.20
CA HIS A 69 17.78 12.33 -17.87
C HIS A 69 17.31 11.57 -19.12
N SER A 70 16.92 12.27 -20.20
CA SER A 70 16.53 11.66 -21.47
C SER A 70 17.67 10.89 -22.16
N ASN A 71 18.93 11.33 -21.98
CA ASN A 71 20.14 10.70 -22.55
C ASN A 71 20.76 9.63 -21.63
N LEU A 72 20.16 9.35 -20.47
CA LEU A 72 20.68 8.40 -19.50
C LEU A 72 19.79 7.16 -19.40
N ILE A 73 20.37 5.99 -19.15
CA ILE A 73 19.66 4.73 -18.95
C ILE A 73 20.24 4.00 -17.72
N LEU A 74 19.38 3.43 -16.87
CA LEU A 74 19.82 2.70 -15.68
C LEU A 74 20.11 1.23 -16.02
N LEU A 75 21.33 0.78 -15.78
CA LEU A 75 21.77 -0.59 -16.05
C LEU A 75 22.47 -1.19 -14.83
N CYS A 76 22.43 -2.52 -14.66
CA CYS A 76 23.36 -3.18 -13.72
C CYS A 76 24.77 -3.23 -14.33
N SER A 77 25.81 -3.30 -13.49
CA SER A 77 27.22 -3.34 -13.96
C SER A 77 27.49 -4.34 -15.11
N PRO A 78 26.97 -5.60 -15.08
CA PRO A 78 27.17 -6.53 -16.19
C PRO A 78 26.53 -6.07 -17.52
N CYS A 79 25.33 -5.49 -17.45
CA CYS A 79 24.64 -4.99 -18.64
C CYS A 79 25.29 -3.71 -19.16
N HIS A 80 25.75 -2.83 -18.28
CA HIS A 80 26.47 -1.62 -18.67
C HIS A 80 27.77 -1.96 -19.43
N LYS A 81 28.59 -2.86 -18.86
CA LYS A 81 29.79 -3.35 -19.54
C LYS A 81 29.50 -3.93 -20.92
N ARG A 82 28.42 -4.71 -21.04
CA ARG A 82 28.01 -5.29 -22.33
C ARG A 82 27.61 -4.21 -23.36
N VAL A 83 26.97 -3.13 -22.93
CA VAL A 83 26.60 -1.99 -23.80
C VAL A 83 27.81 -1.22 -24.30
N ASP A 84 28.84 -1.08 -23.45
CA ASP A 84 30.09 -0.43 -23.82
C ASP A 84 30.95 -1.29 -24.74
N ASP A 85 31.03 -2.59 -24.48
CA ASP A 85 31.84 -3.54 -25.26
C ASP A 85 31.21 -3.86 -26.64
N GLN A 86 29.91 -3.62 -26.84
CA GLN A 86 29.18 -3.97 -28.08
C GLN A 86 28.44 -2.78 -28.73
N PRO A 87 29.13 -1.68 -29.08
CA PRO A 87 28.49 -0.43 -29.50
C PRO A 87 27.78 -0.50 -30.87
N ASN A 88 28.15 -1.45 -31.73
CA ASN A 88 27.49 -1.68 -33.02
C ASN A 88 26.13 -2.37 -32.85
N HIS A 89 25.94 -3.14 -31.77
CA HIS A 89 24.66 -3.76 -31.45
C HIS A 89 23.81 -2.79 -30.62
N PHE A 90 24.39 -2.20 -29.57
CA PHE A 90 23.73 -1.20 -28.74
C PHE A 90 23.95 0.20 -29.32
N THR A 91 23.30 0.49 -30.46
CA THR A 91 23.31 1.82 -31.06
C THR A 91 22.52 2.83 -30.23
N ILE A 92 22.60 4.11 -30.56
CA ILE A 92 21.82 5.18 -29.90
C ILE A 92 20.33 4.88 -30.01
N GLU A 93 19.88 4.50 -31.21
CA GLU A 93 18.49 4.19 -31.51
C GLU A 93 18.00 2.99 -30.69
N GLU A 94 18.82 1.93 -30.61
CA GLU A 94 18.50 0.72 -29.87
C GLU A 94 18.42 0.98 -28.37
N LEU A 95 19.35 1.76 -27.80
CA LEU A 95 19.31 2.13 -26.39
C LEU A 95 18.08 3.00 -26.05
N HIS A 96 17.68 3.90 -26.95
CA HIS A 96 16.42 4.63 -26.80
C HIS A 96 15.20 3.71 -26.89
N ARG A 97 15.22 2.69 -27.76
CA ARG A 97 14.15 1.68 -27.83
C ARG A 97 14.05 0.89 -26.54
N ILE A 98 15.18 0.38 -26.02
CA ILE A 98 15.27 -0.35 -24.76
C ILE A 98 14.71 0.51 -23.61
N LYS A 99 15.15 1.77 -23.51
CA LYS A 99 14.68 2.68 -22.46
C LYS A 99 13.17 2.91 -22.50
N ARG A 100 12.59 3.13 -23.70
CA ARG A 100 11.14 3.30 -23.85
C ARG A 100 10.38 2.04 -23.45
N ALA A 101 10.81 0.88 -23.94
CA ALA A 101 10.18 -0.40 -23.61
C ALA A 101 10.27 -0.70 -22.10
N HIS A 102 11.40 -0.40 -21.45
CA HIS A 102 11.53 -0.53 -20.00
C HIS A 102 10.57 0.39 -19.26
N ARG A 103 10.44 1.65 -19.68
CA ARG A 103 9.51 2.60 -19.05
C ARG A 103 8.05 2.16 -19.21
N GLU A 104 7.67 1.67 -20.39
CA GLU A 104 6.34 1.09 -20.63
C GLU A 104 6.11 -0.13 -19.76
N TRP A 105 7.12 -0.99 -19.62
CA TRP A 105 7.07 -2.13 -18.72
C TRP A 105 6.90 -1.70 -17.26
N ILE A 106 7.70 -0.75 -16.75
CA ILE A 106 7.56 -0.21 -15.39
C ILE A 106 6.17 0.39 -15.17
N ALA A 107 5.67 1.18 -16.13
CA ALA A 107 4.32 1.72 -16.07
C ALA A 107 3.25 0.60 -16.04
N SER A 108 3.47 -0.50 -16.77
CA SER A 108 2.58 -1.67 -16.78
C SER A 108 2.60 -2.48 -15.48
N LEU A 109 3.68 -2.38 -14.69
CA LEU A 109 3.71 -2.97 -13.34
C LEU A 109 2.77 -2.23 -12.38
N GLY A 110 2.34 -1.03 -12.77
CA GLY A 110 1.46 -0.15 -12.00
C GLY A 110 2.16 0.46 -10.78
N GLU A 111 1.76 1.67 -10.44
CA GLU A 111 1.49 1.92 -9.03
C GLU A 111 0.41 0.89 -8.68
N GLN A 112 0.71 -0.06 -7.78
CA GLN A 112 -0.39 -0.71 -7.10
C GLN A 112 -1.08 0.42 -6.32
N GLU A 113 -2.05 1.10 -6.95
CA GLU A 113 -3.20 1.61 -6.24
C GLU A 113 -3.64 0.42 -5.39
N ARG A 114 -3.35 0.46 -4.09
CA ARG A 114 -3.99 -0.44 -3.13
C ARG A 114 -5.47 -0.14 -3.35
N PRO A 115 -6.26 -1.04 -3.98
CA PRO A 115 -7.65 -0.74 -4.20
C PRO A 115 -8.24 -0.49 -2.81
N PRO A 116 -8.96 0.61 -2.58
CA PRO A 116 -9.50 0.91 -1.24
C PRO A 116 -10.35 -0.25 -0.69
N ALA A 117 -10.92 -1.08 -1.59
CA ALA A 117 -11.57 -2.35 -1.29
C ALA A 117 -10.73 -3.34 -0.44
N ARG A 118 -9.40 -3.44 -0.62
CA ARG A 118 -8.58 -4.40 0.18
C ARG A 118 -8.51 -4.04 1.66
N GLN A 119 -8.60 -2.76 2.00
CA GLN A 119 -8.67 -2.35 3.40
C GLN A 119 -10.07 -2.62 3.94
N ALA A 120 -11.09 -2.14 3.23
CA ALA A 120 -12.48 -2.20 3.67
C ALA A 120 -13.01 -3.64 3.82
N GLU A 121 -12.59 -4.56 2.97
CA GLU A 121 -12.91 -6.00 3.08
C GLU A 121 -12.48 -6.61 4.42
N LYS A 122 -11.40 -6.09 5.01
CA LYS A 122 -10.82 -6.57 6.28
C LYS A 122 -11.46 -5.94 7.52
N VAL A 123 -12.41 -5.03 7.34
CA VAL A 123 -13.13 -4.39 8.44
C VAL A 123 -14.53 -5.00 8.56
N THR A 124 -14.83 -5.49 9.75
CA THR A 124 -16.09 -6.20 10.06
C THR A 124 -16.56 -5.83 11.45
N ALA A 125 -17.87 -5.94 11.67
CA ALA A 125 -18.46 -5.85 12.99
C ALA A 125 -19.52 -6.94 13.14
N TRP A 126 -19.71 -7.42 14.37
CA TRP A 126 -20.78 -8.36 14.71
C TRP A 126 -21.29 -8.11 16.14
N PRO A 127 -22.56 -8.43 16.42
CA PRO A 127 -23.08 -8.37 17.79
C PRO A 127 -22.26 -9.23 18.75
N SER A 128 -22.00 -8.73 19.94
CA SER A 128 -21.34 -9.49 21.00
C SER A 128 -21.89 -9.12 22.37
N ILE A 129 -21.71 -10.01 23.34
CA ILE A 129 -22.05 -9.74 24.73
C ILE A 129 -20.81 -9.14 25.40
N VAL A 130 -21.00 -8.00 26.04
CA VAL A 130 -20.03 -7.40 26.95
C VAL A 130 -20.34 -7.96 28.33
N LEU A 131 -19.52 -8.91 28.81
CA LEU A 131 -19.76 -9.59 30.09
C LEU A 131 -19.69 -8.62 31.28
N SER A 132 -18.80 -7.63 31.20
CA SER A 132 -18.65 -6.52 32.13
C SER A 132 -17.99 -5.35 31.36
N ASP A 133 -18.52 -4.13 31.50
CA ASP A 133 -17.87 -2.90 31.02
C ASP A 133 -16.43 -2.87 31.56
N PRO A 134 -15.39 -2.79 30.70
CA PRO A 134 -14.01 -2.69 31.16
C PRO A 134 -13.73 -1.50 32.11
N ALA A 135 -14.55 -0.44 32.06
CA ALA A 135 -14.46 0.68 33.00
C ALA A 135 -15.22 0.44 34.32
N ASP A 136 -16.09 -0.57 34.39
CA ASP A 136 -16.81 -0.99 35.59
C ASP A 136 -16.94 -2.53 35.64
N PRO A 137 -15.96 -3.23 36.25
CA PRO A 137 -15.92 -4.68 36.30
C PRO A 137 -17.12 -5.36 36.98
N ASN A 138 -17.91 -4.62 37.76
CA ASN A 138 -19.10 -5.13 38.43
C ASN A 138 -20.40 -4.85 37.66
N SER A 139 -20.31 -4.19 36.51
CA SER A 139 -21.46 -3.95 35.65
C SER A 139 -22.10 -5.25 35.19
N ALA A 140 -23.43 -5.24 35.11
CA ALA A 140 -24.18 -6.35 34.56
C ALA A 140 -23.82 -6.55 33.06
N PRO A 141 -23.90 -7.79 32.55
CA PRO A 141 -23.70 -8.05 31.13
C PRO A 141 -24.62 -7.18 30.27
N ALA A 142 -24.06 -6.64 29.20
CA ALA A 142 -24.77 -5.76 28.29
C ALA A 142 -24.59 -6.21 26.83
N TRP A 143 -25.55 -5.80 25.99
CA TRP A 143 -25.43 -5.94 24.55
C TRP A 143 -24.40 -4.96 24.00
N GLY A 144 -23.56 -5.43 23.08
CA GLY A 144 -22.53 -4.64 22.43
C GLY A 144 -22.18 -5.20 21.05
N ALA A 145 -21.06 -4.74 20.52
CA ALA A 145 -20.52 -5.24 19.27
C ALA A 145 -19.01 -5.47 19.40
N THR A 146 -18.50 -6.39 18.59
CA THR A 146 -17.07 -6.46 18.32
C THR A 146 -16.81 -5.88 16.94
N ILE A 147 -15.84 -4.98 16.86
CA ILE A 147 -15.31 -4.45 15.60
C ILE A 147 -13.95 -5.09 15.40
N ARG A 148 -13.72 -5.67 14.23
CA ARG A 148 -12.41 -6.16 13.82
C ARG A 148 -11.93 -5.30 12.66
N ASN A 149 -10.81 -4.63 12.88
CA ASN A 149 -10.01 -4.03 11.81
C ASN A 149 -8.80 -4.96 11.57
N ALA A 150 -8.94 -5.91 10.65
CA ALA A 150 -7.84 -6.82 10.27
C ALA A 150 -6.92 -6.23 9.20
N SER A 151 -7.04 -4.93 8.90
CA SER A 151 -6.13 -4.23 7.99
C SER A 151 -4.88 -3.75 8.73
N GLU A 152 -3.86 -3.33 7.98
CA GLU A 152 -2.62 -2.78 8.54
C GLU A 152 -2.76 -1.31 8.93
N LEU A 153 -3.92 -0.69 8.66
CA LEU A 153 -4.13 0.75 8.77
C LEU A 153 -5.38 1.06 9.62
N PRO A 154 -5.42 2.21 10.32
CA PRO A 154 -6.63 2.62 11.03
C PRO A 154 -7.78 2.90 10.05
N VAL A 155 -9.01 2.81 10.56
CA VAL A 155 -10.21 3.34 9.90
C VAL A 155 -10.86 4.41 10.78
N TYR A 156 -11.56 5.33 10.14
CA TYR A 156 -12.08 6.54 10.77
C TYR A 156 -13.60 6.59 10.69
N GLN A 157 -14.21 7.45 11.52
CA GLN A 157 -15.65 7.73 11.51
C GLN A 157 -16.47 6.43 11.45
N VAL A 158 -16.15 5.49 12.35
CA VAL A 158 -16.77 4.18 12.37
C VAL A 158 -18.14 4.29 13.04
N HIS A 159 -19.19 4.02 12.27
CA HIS A 159 -20.57 3.92 12.72
C HIS A 159 -20.97 2.45 12.77
N VAL A 160 -21.33 1.96 13.96
CA VAL A 160 -21.93 0.64 14.14
C VAL A 160 -23.37 0.82 14.54
N GLU A 161 -24.29 0.28 13.74
CA GLU A 161 -25.72 0.34 14.00
C GLU A 161 -26.28 -1.06 14.29
N PHE A 162 -27.04 -1.19 15.37
CA PHE A 162 -27.73 -2.42 15.72
C PHE A 162 -29.13 -2.43 15.11
N VAL A 163 -29.37 -3.36 14.19
CA VAL A 163 -30.62 -3.50 13.45
C VAL A 163 -31.35 -4.76 13.91
N PRO A 164 -32.54 -4.64 14.51
CA PRO A 164 -33.37 -5.80 14.81
C PRO A 164 -33.88 -6.44 13.52
N ILE A 165 -33.76 -7.76 13.39
CA ILE A 165 -34.18 -8.55 12.22
C ILE A 165 -35.69 -8.41 11.99
N GLU A 166 -36.49 -8.23 13.03
CA GLU A 166 -37.96 -8.13 12.91
C GLU A 166 -38.43 -6.79 12.35
N ARG A 167 -37.77 -5.69 12.74
CA ARG A 167 -38.23 -4.32 12.42
C ARG A 167 -37.41 -3.64 11.33
N TRP A 168 -36.25 -4.19 10.99
CA TRP A 168 -35.35 -3.73 9.92
C TRP A 168 -34.97 -2.24 9.99
N ARG A 169 -35.08 -1.64 11.19
CA ARG A 169 -34.78 -0.24 11.49
C ARG A 169 -33.83 -0.17 12.69
N GLY A 170 -32.68 0.48 12.54
CA GLY A 170 -31.68 0.50 13.59
C GLY A 170 -32.14 1.21 14.86
N LEU A 171 -31.67 0.66 15.99
CA LEU A 171 -32.10 1.03 17.33
C LEU A 171 -31.03 1.78 18.12
N LEU A 172 -29.76 1.56 17.80
CA LEU A 172 -28.64 2.18 18.50
C LEU A 172 -27.46 2.32 17.52
N ALA A 173 -26.90 3.52 17.43
CA ALA A 173 -25.69 3.80 16.65
C ALA A 173 -24.57 4.26 17.59
N VAL A 174 -23.39 3.69 17.39
CA VAL A 174 -22.15 4.11 18.06
C VAL A 174 -21.25 4.73 17.02
N VAL A 175 -20.76 5.94 17.31
CA VAL A 175 -19.81 6.67 16.44
C VAL A 175 -18.45 6.69 17.11
N ILE A 176 -17.44 6.24 16.38
CA ILE A 176 -16.08 6.09 16.86
C ILE A 176 -15.17 6.82 15.90
N GLU A 177 -14.40 7.78 16.40
CA GLU A 177 -13.57 8.63 15.55
C GLU A 177 -12.49 7.83 14.82
N VAL A 178 -11.85 6.89 15.52
CA VAL A 178 -10.78 6.05 14.95
C VAL A 178 -10.80 4.64 15.55
N VAL A 179 -10.60 3.63 14.71
CA VAL A 179 -10.40 2.23 15.10
C VAL A 179 -9.08 1.73 14.48
N PRO A 180 -8.01 1.66 15.27
CA PRO A 180 -6.73 1.07 14.85
C PRO A 180 -6.84 -0.42 14.48
N PRO A 181 -5.81 -1.01 13.84
CA PRO A 181 -5.71 -2.45 13.63
C PRO A 181 -5.92 -3.25 14.92
N GLY A 182 -6.72 -4.31 14.83
CA GLY A 182 -7.02 -5.21 15.95
C GLY A 182 -8.53 -5.45 16.16
N ASP A 183 -8.83 -6.16 17.24
CA ASP A 183 -10.19 -6.42 17.69
C ASP A 183 -10.57 -5.43 18.81
N TRP A 184 -11.77 -4.86 18.71
CA TRP A 184 -12.29 -3.84 19.60
C TRP A 184 -13.67 -4.24 20.11
N LEU A 185 -13.93 -3.98 21.37
CA LEU A 185 -15.20 -4.21 22.03
C LEU A 185 -15.95 -2.89 22.21
N VAL A 186 -17.21 -2.86 21.81
CA VAL A 186 -18.12 -1.73 21.97
C VAL A 186 -19.13 -2.06 23.06
N SER A 187 -19.19 -1.23 24.10
CA SER A 187 -20.15 -1.32 25.19
C SER A 187 -20.89 0.01 25.35
N GLY A 188 -22.19 0.05 25.05
CA GLY A 188 -22.95 1.29 25.01
C GLY A 188 -22.36 2.28 23.99
N ARG A 189 -21.81 3.41 24.45
CA ARG A 189 -21.10 4.41 23.61
C ARG A 189 -19.58 4.38 23.76
N LYS A 190 -19.03 3.41 24.50
CA LYS A 190 -17.60 3.30 24.80
C LYS A 190 -16.96 2.19 23.97
N VAL A 191 -15.68 2.35 23.69
CA VAL A 191 -14.89 1.44 22.85
C VAL A 191 -13.61 1.07 23.59
N TYR A 192 -13.30 -0.22 23.61
CA TYR A 192 -12.15 -0.77 24.32
C TYR A 192 -11.38 -1.74 23.42
N PRO A 193 -10.06 -1.88 23.58
CA PRO A 193 -9.33 -2.99 23.00
C PRO A 193 -9.94 -4.31 23.50
N LYS A 194 -10.17 -5.27 22.61
CA LYS A 194 -10.67 -6.58 23.01
C LYS A 194 -9.53 -7.36 23.68
N PRO A 195 -9.68 -7.83 24.93
CA PRO A 195 -8.64 -8.62 25.59
C PRO A 195 -8.47 -9.99 24.91
N ASP A 196 -7.22 -10.48 24.81
CA ASP A 196 -6.85 -11.76 24.18
C ASP A 196 -7.51 -12.99 24.83
N ARG A 197 -7.97 -12.87 26.07
CA ARG A 197 -8.74 -13.87 26.79
C ARG A 197 -10.03 -13.25 27.30
N ALA A 198 -11.15 -13.55 26.63
CA ALA A 198 -12.45 -13.44 27.28
C ALA A 198 -12.49 -14.49 28.39
N ALA A 199 -12.72 -14.07 29.64
CA ALA A 199 -12.99 -15.01 30.71
C ALA A 199 -14.21 -15.85 30.30
N LEU A 200 -14.04 -17.16 30.15
CA LEU A 200 -15.13 -18.09 29.98
C LEU A 200 -15.96 -18.06 31.26
N ARG A 201 -17.04 -17.27 31.27
CA ARG A 201 -18.14 -17.45 32.21
C ARG A 201 -19.19 -18.29 31.45
N PRO A 202 -19.31 -19.59 31.73
CA PRO A 202 -20.32 -20.42 31.12
C PRO A 202 -21.63 -20.21 31.88
N ASP A 203 -22.16 -18.99 31.81
CA ASP A 203 -23.52 -18.73 32.27
C ASP A 203 -24.30 -18.47 31.00
N THR A 204 -25.04 -19.50 30.60
CA THR A 204 -26.01 -19.50 29.50
C THR A 204 -26.95 -18.31 29.67
N TRP A 205 -26.56 -17.16 29.12
CA TRP A 205 -27.49 -16.11 28.82
C TRP A 205 -28.34 -16.65 27.68
N GLU A 206 -29.60 -16.99 27.98
CA GLU A 206 -30.60 -17.30 26.96
C GLU A 206 -30.73 -16.04 26.09
N MET A 207 -30.03 -16.04 24.97
CA MET A 207 -30.22 -15.01 23.96
C MET A 207 -31.64 -15.21 23.41
N PRO A 208 -32.57 -14.25 23.57
CA PRO A 208 -33.76 -14.26 22.74
C PRO A 208 -33.28 -14.28 21.29
N GLU A 209 -33.78 -15.24 20.53
CA GLU A 209 -33.29 -15.68 19.22
C GLU A 209 -32.74 -14.54 18.37
N ARG A 210 -31.41 -14.52 18.15
CA ARG A 210 -30.69 -13.79 17.09
C ARG A 210 -31.35 -12.48 16.62
N THR A 211 -31.82 -11.63 17.54
CA THR A 211 -32.80 -10.62 17.12
C THR A 211 -32.14 -9.45 16.39
N TYR A 212 -30.81 -9.34 16.38
CA TYR A 212 -30.08 -8.18 15.85
C TYR A 212 -28.93 -8.56 14.93
N VAL A 213 -28.69 -7.72 13.93
CA VAL A 213 -27.51 -7.69 13.05
C VAL A 213 -26.85 -6.32 13.15
N THR A 214 -25.58 -6.23 12.81
CA THR A 214 -24.85 -4.96 12.77
C THR A 214 -24.72 -4.46 11.35
N GLU A 215 -25.03 -3.18 11.13
CA GLU A 215 -24.55 -2.45 9.97
C GLU A 215 -23.32 -1.64 10.37
N LEU A 216 -22.37 -1.54 9.45
CA LEU A 216 -21.09 -0.89 9.71
C LEU A 216 -20.82 0.12 8.60
N ARG A 217 -20.59 1.37 8.95
CA ARG A 217 -20.07 2.40 8.04
C ARG A 217 -18.75 2.95 8.56
N PHE A 218 -17.78 3.19 7.69
CA PHE A 218 -16.48 3.73 8.09
C PHE A 218 -15.77 4.38 6.90
N THR A 219 -14.78 5.20 7.20
CA THR A 219 -13.91 5.85 6.21
C THR A 219 -12.52 5.23 6.26
N ASP A 220 -11.97 4.86 5.10
CA ASP A 220 -10.63 4.27 5.00
C ASP A 220 -9.53 5.35 4.97
N THR A 221 -8.25 4.95 4.92
CA THR A 221 -7.13 5.92 4.92
C THR A 221 -7.04 6.76 3.65
N ASN A 222 -7.72 6.38 2.58
CA ASN A 222 -7.79 7.14 1.34
C ASN A 222 -8.95 8.14 1.34
N GLY A 223 -9.73 8.20 2.43
CA GLY A 223 -10.90 9.07 2.54
C GLY A 223 -12.17 8.48 1.93
N GLN A 224 -12.15 7.22 1.49
CA GLN A 224 -13.33 6.57 0.91
C GLN A 224 -14.26 6.06 2.01
N THR A 225 -15.55 6.34 1.89
CA THR A 225 -16.57 5.82 2.82
C THR A 225 -17.12 4.49 2.31
N TRP A 226 -17.24 3.55 3.24
CA TRP A 226 -17.70 2.18 3.00
C TRP A 226 -18.89 1.88 3.91
N HIS A 227 -19.86 1.13 3.40
CA HIS A 227 -20.98 0.60 4.16
C HIS A 227 -21.06 -0.90 3.95
N ARG A 228 -20.94 -1.65 5.05
CA ARG A 228 -21.27 -3.06 5.12
C ARG A 228 -22.68 -3.17 5.67
N ASP A 229 -23.59 -3.61 4.80
CA ASP A 229 -25.00 -3.76 5.15
C ASP A 229 -25.23 -4.95 6.09
N ARG A 230 -26.47 -5.08 6.54
CA ARG A 230 -26.96 -6.16 7.39
C ARG A 230 -26.85 -7.57 6.82
N ARG A 231 -26.65 -7.72 5.51
CA ARG A 231 -26.38 -9.00 4.84
C ARG A 231 -24.87 -9.27 4.75
N GLY A 232 -24.04 -8.36 5.23
CA GLY A 232 -22.59 -8.43 5.16
C GLY A 232 -22.02 -7.95 3.82
N VAL A 233 -22.86 -7.42 2.91
CA VAL A 233 -22.45 -6.92 1.60
C VAL A 233 -21.77 -5.58 1.81
N LEU A 234 -20.53 -5.48 1.33
CA LEU A 234 -19.72 -4.26 1.39
C LEU A 234 -19.92 -3.46 0.11
N ALA A 235 -20.25 -2.18 0.25
CA ALA A 235 -20.39 -1.26 -0.87
C ALA A 235 -19.73 0.09 -0.54
N GLU A 236 -19.29 0.78 -1.58
CA GLU A 236 -18.84 2.16 -1.50
C GLU A 236 -20.03 3.10 -1.32
N VAL A 237 -19.87 4.15 -0.51
CA VAL A 237 -20.88 5.18 -0.28
C VAL A 237 -20.33 6.53 -0.75
N PRO A 238 -21.10 7.32 -1.52
CA PRO A 238 -20.71 8.66 -1.92
C PRO A 238 -20.64 9.65 -0.76
#